data_AF-A0A1Q7MCR2-F1
#
_entry.id   AF-A0A1Q7MCR2-F1
#
_cell.length_a   1.000
_cell.length_b   1.000
_cell.length_c   1.000
_cell.angle_alpha   90.00
_cell.angle_beta   90.00
_cell.angle_gamma   90.00
#
_symmetry.space_group_name_H-M   'P 1'
#
loop_
_entity.id
_entity.type
_entity.pdbx_description
1 polymer ?
#
loop_
_entity_poly.entity_id
_entity_poly.type
_entity_poly.pdbx_seq_one_letter_code
_entity_poly.pdbx_strand_id
1 'polypeptide(L)'
;MLPALTFAPRRLPPRRVVAGVVGAAMLLAAAVAMISAGPSSVGDAAAARALTARLAPATWAFAVPVAWLATPVGEIRVGEKVDLMAVRVGERPLAIPLAADLRVMSVDDGAIVFEVDEESATAIATARASSLLIVPLLRSAR
;
A
#
# COMPACT_ATOMS: atom_id res chain seq x y z
N MET A 1 27.40 18.66 -57.49
CA MET A 1 27.72 17.25 -57.15
C MET A 1 27.46 17.09 -55.66
N LEU A 2 26.52 16.22 -55.26
CA LEU A 2 26.15 16.00 -53.85
C LEU A 2 26.71 14.64 -53.40
N PRO A 3 27.34 14.53 -52.21
CA PRO A 3 27.88 13.27 -51.73
C PRO A 3 26.75 12.36 -51.22
N ALA A 4 26.71 11.14 -51.73
CA ALA A 4 25.80 10.09 -51.26
C ALA A 4 26.31 9.52 -49.93
N LEU A 5 25.50 9.63 -48.86
CA LEU A 5 25.76 9.00 -47.57
C LEU A 5 25.37 7.52 -47.66
N THR A 6 26.37 6.64 -47.75
CA THR A 6 26.15 5.19 -47.69
C THR A 6 26.13 4.75 -46.22
N PHE A 7 24.96 4.33 -45.71
CA PHE A 7 24.83 3.75 -44.37
C PHE A 7 25.26 2.27 -44.40
N ALA A 8 26.37 1.95 -43.72
CA ALA A 8 26.80 0.57 -43.52
C ALA A 8 26.04 -0.05 -42.33
N PRO A 9 25.46 -1.26 -42.45
CA PRO A 9 24.77 -1.92 -41.35
C PRO A 9 25.77 -2.39 -40.28
N ARG A 10 25.65 -1.84 -39.08
CA ARG A 10 26.51 -2.15 -37.92
C ARG A 10 26.07 -3.49 -37.32
N ARG A 11 26.88 -4.54 -37.46
CA ARG A 11 26.63 -5.85 -36.84
C ARG A 11 26.79 -5.74 -35.31
N LEU A 12 25.73 -6.07 -34.57
CA LEU A 12 25.74 -6.08 -33.11
C LEU A 12 26.46 -7.33 -32.58
N PRO A 13 27.31 -7.20 -31.54
CA PRO A 13 28.04 -8.33 -30.98
C PRO A 13 27.09 -9.32 -30.27
N PRO A 14 27.32 -10.64 -30.41
CA PRO A 14 26.39 -11.69 -29.97
C PRO A 14 26.09 -11.65 -28.46
N ARG A 15 27.03 -11.16 -27.64
CA ARG A 15 26.85 -11.00 -26.19
C ARG A 15 25.72 -10.02 -25.81
N ARG A 16 25.45 -9.01 -26.64
CA ARG A 16 24.35 -8.05 -26.41
C ARG A 16 22.98 -8.64 -26.73
N VAL A 17 22.93 -9.62 -27.64
CA VAL A 17 21.70 -10.35 -27.98
C VAL A 17 21.31 -11.28 -26.84
N VAL A 18 22.27 -12.01 -26.27
CA VAL A 18 22.03 -12.91 -25.11
C VAL A 18 21.54 -12.14 -23.89
N ALA A 19 22.15 -10.99 -23.57
CA ALA A 19 21.71 -10.14 -22.46
C ALA A 19 20.27 -9.61 -22.66
N GLY A 20 19.91 -9.23 -23.90
CA GLY A 20 18.56 -8.79 -24.23
C GLY A 20 17.50 -9.88 -24.07
N VAL A 21 17.83 -11.12 -24.46
CA VAL A 21 16.92 -12.27 -24.35
C VAL A 21 16.68 -12.65 -22.88
N VAL A 22 17.72 -12.66 -22.06
CA VAL A 22 17.59 -12.96 -20.61
C VAL A 22 16.78 -11.88 -19.90
N GLY A 23 17.03 -10.61 -20.20
CA GLY A 23 16.26 -9.49 -19.63
C GLY A 23 14.78 -9.54 -20.02
N ALA A 24 14.49 -9.85 -21.29
CA ALA A 24 13.12 -10.01 -21.78
C ALA A 24 12.41 -11.20 -21.11
N ALA A 25 13.11 -12.33 -20.92
CA ALA A 25 12.55 -13.51 -20.24
C ALA A 25 12.23 -13.22 -18.76
N MET A 26 13.08 -12.49 -18.03
CA MET A 26 12.77 -12.10 -16.65
C MET A 26 11.60 -11.11 -16.56
N LEU A 27 11.51 -10.16 -17.49
CA LEU A 27 10.36 -9.24 -17.57
C LEU A 27 9.06 -9.99 -17.86
N LEU A 28 9.09 -10.99 -18.74
CA LEU A 28 7.93 -11.83 -19.03
C LEU A 28 7.53 -12.66 -17.80
N ALA A 29 8.51 -13.25 -17.11
CA ALA A 29 8.25 -14.02 -15.90
C ALA A 29 7.68 -13.15 -14.77
N ALA A 30 8.18 -11.92 -14.61
CA ALA A 30 7.66 -10.96 -13.64
C ALA A 30 6.22 -10.50 -13.99
N ALA A 31 5.93 -10.28 -15.27
CA ALA A 31 4.58 -9.95 -15.73
C ALA A 31 3.59 -11.11 -15.50
N VAL A 32 4.01 -12.34 -15.77
CA VAL A 32 3.19 -13.55 -15.52
C VAL A 32 2.96 -13.77 -14.02
N ALA A 33 3.97 -13.52 -13.18
CA ALA A 33 3.83 -13.60 -11.73
C ALA A 33 2.82 -12.56 -11.18
N MET A 34 2.81 -11.34 -11.73
CA MET A 34 1.81 -10.32 -11.36
C MET A 34 0.39 -10.71 -11.76
N ILE A 35 0.21 -11.41 -12.89
CA ILE A 35 -1.11 -11.86 -13.37
C ILE A 35 -1.62 -13.05 -12.55
N SER A 36 -0.72 -13.93 -12.11
CA SER A 36 -1.07 -15.13 -11.32
C SER A 36 -1.28 -14.83 -9.84
N ALA A 37 -0.85 -13.67 -9.34
CA ALA A 37 -1.24 -13.12 -8.04
C ALA A 37 -2.65 -12.47 -8.06
N GLY A 38 -3.57 -12.99 -8.88
CA GLY A 38 -4.95 -12.50 -8.95
C GLY A 38 -5.65 -12.62 -7.58
N PRO A 39 -6.60 -11.71 -7.27
CA PRO A 39 -7.32 -11.74 -6.00
C PRO A 39 -8.05 -13.08 -5.87
N SER A 40 -7.94 -13.68 -4.68
CA SER A 40 -8.54 -14.98 -4.37
C SER A 40 -10.05 -14.79 -4.18
N SER A 41 -10.77 -14.65 -5.29
CA SER A 41 -12.11 -14.04 -5.35
C SER A 41 -13.20 -14.68 -4.48
N VAL A 42 -13.10 -15.99 -4.20
CA VAL A 42 -14.10 -16.70 -3.37
C VAL A 42 -13.86 -16.49 -1.88
N GLY A 43 -12.59 -16.51 -1.44
CA GLY A 43 -12.22 -16.25 -0.05
C GLY A 43 -12.42 -14.78 0.32
N ASP A 44 -12.04 -13.88 -0.58
CA ASP A 44 -12.15 -12.44 -0.40
C ASP A 44 -13.60 -11.98 -0.25
N ALA A 45 -14.53 -12.57 -1.01
CA ALA A 45 -15.95 -12.22 -0.91
C ALA A 45 -16.59 -12.68 0.40
N ALA A 46 -16.19 -13.85 0.92
CA ALA A 46 -16.66 -14.34 2.22
C ALA A 46 -16.08 -13.51 3.37
N ALA A 47 -14.80 -13.18 3.32
CA ALA A 47 -14.13 -12.31 4.29
C ALA A 47 -14.72 -10.90 4.29
N ALA A 48 -14.96 -10.31 3.11
CA ALA A 48 -15.62 -9.01 2.97
C ALA A 48 -17.02 -9.03 3.59
N ARG A 49 -17.82 -10.08 3.34
CA ARG A 49 -19.17 -10.21 3.94
C ARG A 49 -19.12 -10.32 5.46
N ALA A 50 -18.17 -11.08 6.00
CA ALA A 50 -17.96 -11.17 7.45
C ALA A 50 -17.53 -9.83 8.07
N LEU A 51 -16.75 -9.04 7.34
CA LEU A 51 -16.32 -7.70 7.75
C LEU A 51 -17.51 -6.72 7.75
N THR A 52 -18.29 -6.68 6.68
CA THR A 52 -19.47 -5.81 6.56
C THR A 52 -20.49 -6.10 7.66
N ALA A 53 -20.67 -7.37 8.04
CA ALA A 53 -21.59 -7.76 9.11
C ALA A 53 -21.17 -7.24 10.51
N ARG A 54 -19.91 -6.83 10.69
CA ARG A 54 -19.38 -6.33 11.97
C ARG A 54 -19.38 -4.80 12.07
N LEU A 55 -19.59 -4.07 10.98
CA LEU A 55 -19.57 -2.60 10.96
C LEU A 55 -20.75 -2.02 11.74
N ALA A 56 -20.50 -0.96 12.50
CA ALA A 56 -21.56 -0.15 13.09
C ALA A 56 -22.30 0.67 12.02
N PRO A 57 -23.53 1.15 12.31
CA PRO A 57 -24.26 2.03 11.39
C PRO A 57 -23.43 3.25 10.98
N ALA A 58 -23.50 3.62 9.70
CA ALA A 58 -22.80 4.77 9.13
C ALA A 58 -21.26 4.77 9.30
N THR A 59 -20.65 3.58 9.38
CA THR A 59 -19.20 3.41 9.35
C THR A 59 -18.77 2.59 8.14
N TRP A 60 -17.48 2.69 7.81
CA TRP A 60 -16.86 1.96 6.71
C TRP A 60 -15.63 1.21 7.20
N ALA A 61 -15.31 0.12 6.51
CA ALA A 61 -14.03 -0.53 6.64
C ALA A 61 -13.00 0.18 5.76
N PHE A 62 -11.94 0.70 6.36
CA PHE A 62 -10.87 1.38 5.65
C PHE A 62 -9.56 0.63 5.86
N ALA A 63 -9.02 0.09 4.77
CA ALA A 63 -7.72 -0.57 4.78
C ALA A 63 -6.60 0.47 4.71
N VAL A 64 -5.80 0.56 5.76
CA VAL A 64 -4.57 1.36 5.79
C VAL A 64 -3.40 0.44 5.48
N PRO A 65 -2.75 0.60 4.30
CA PRO A 65 -1.55 -0.16 3.98
C PRO A 65 -0.45 0.02 5.02
N VAL A 66 0.22 -1.06 5.40
CA VAL A 66 1.34 -1.00 6.36
C VAL A 66 2.46 -0.08 5.84
N ALA A 67 2.62 0.02 4.52
CA ALA A 67 3.56 0.94 3.87
C ALA A 67 3.25 2.44 4.08
N TRP A 68 2.06 2.80 4.57
CA TRP A 68 1.73 4.19 4.94
C TRP A 68 2.13 4.53 6.38
N LEU A 69 2.42 3.50 7.18
CA LEU A 69 2.69 3.65 8.60
C LEU A 69 4.18 3.99 8.82
N ALA A 70 4.45 4.81 9.83
CA ALA A 70 5.82 4.96 10.34
C ALA A 70 6.25 3.60 10.96
N THR A 71 7.41 3.12 10.56
CA THR A 71 8.06 1.84 10.95
C THR A 71 7.92 1.44 12.43
N PRO A 72 8.28 0.18 12.75
CA PRO A 72 7.35 -0.95 12.88
C PRO A 72 6.23 -0.64 13.89
N VAL A 73 5.02 -1.01 13.49
CA VAL A 73 3.85 -0.98 14.33
C VAL A 73 4.02 -2.02 15.44
N GLY A 74 3.70 -1.67 16.69
CA GLY A 74 3.61 -2.66 17.78
C GLY A 74 2.63 -3.78 17.42
N GLU A 75 2.58 -4.84 18.21
CA GLU A 75 1.65 -5.96 17.97
C GLU A 75 0.19 -5.47 18.15
N ILE A 76 -0.43 -4.99 17.08
CA ILE A 76 -1.84 -4.57 17.03
C ILE A 76 -2.70 -5.81 16.87
N ARG A 77 -3.73 -5.94 17.71
CA ARG A 77 -4.65 -7.07 17.68
C ARG A 77 -6.03 -6.67 17.19
N VAL A 78 -6.71 -7.60 16.53
CA VAL A 78 -8.11 -7.41 16.12
C VAL A 78 -8.98 -7.15 17.35
N GLY A 79 -9.83 -6.13 17.26
CA GLY A 79 -10.70 -5.69 18.35
C GLY A 79 -10.11 -4.60 19.24
N GLU A 80 -8.80 -4.30 19.14
CA GLU A 80 -8.19 -3.19 19.86
C GLU A 80 -8.66 -1.83 19.32
N LYS A 81 -8.50 -0.81 20.18
CA LYS A 81 -8.72 0.59 19.83
C LYS A 81 -7.40 1.31 19.64
N VAL A 82 -7.29 2.06 18.56
CA VAL A 82 -6.06 2.74 18.14
C VAL A 82 -6.39 4.18 17.79
N ASP A 83 -5.52 5.10 18.19
CA ASP A 83 -5.55 6.49 17.72
C ASP A 83 -4.56 6.65 16.57
N LEU A 84 -4.89 7.46 15.56
CA LEU A 84 -4.00 7.74 14.44
C LEU A 84 -3.51 9.18 14.50
N MET A 85 -2.20 9.35 14.32
CA MET A 85 -1.60 10.66 14.07
C MET A 85 -0.96 10.73 12.69
N ALA A 86 -1.01 11.91 12.07
CA ALA A 86 -0.16 12.25 10.93
C ALA A 86 1.09 12.96 11.41
N VAL A 87 2.25 12.51 10.94
CA VAL A 87 3.55 13.08 11.33
C VAL A 87 4.34 13.47 10.09
N ARG A 88 4.94 14.66 10.14
CA ARG A 88 6.02 15.07 9.25
C ARG A 88 7.33 15.03 10.02
N VAL A 89 8.31 14.32 9.48
CA VAL A 89 9.66 14.23 10.05
C VAL A 89 10.59 15.13 9.23
N GLY A 90 11.62 15.69 9.87
CA GLY A 90 12.65 16.52 9.21
C GLY A 90 12.71 17.94 9.77
N GLU A 91 13.12 18.89 8.93
CA GLU A 91 13.41 20.29 9.29
C GLU A 91 12.23 21.06 9.91
N ARG A 92 10.99 20.67 9.57
CA ARG A 92 9.76 21.26 10.12
C ARG A 92 8.87 20.13 10.65
N PRO A 93 9.17 19.62 11.86
CA PRO A 93 8.40 18.55 12.43
C PRO A 93 6.98 19.01 12.74
N LEU A 94 6.02 18.13 12.49
CA LEU A 94 4.60 18.38 12.74
C LEU A 94 3.93 17.07 13.14
N ALA A 95 3.01 17.15 14.10
CA ALA A 95 2.13 16.05 14.47
C ALA A 95 0.68 16.57 14.53
N ILE A 96 -0.24 15.87 13.87
CA ILE A 96 -1.66 16.24 13.79
C ILE A 96 -2.49 15.01 14.16
N PRO A 97 -3.47 15.13 15.09
CA PRO A 97 -4.41 14.05 15.33
C PRO A 97 -5.28 13.84 14.07
N LEU A 98 -5.45 12.59 13.64
CA LEU A 98 -6.30 12.25 12.50
C LEU A 98 -7.63 11.66 12.95
N ALA A 99 -7.56 10.68 13.84
CA ALA A 99 -8.71 9.93 14.31
C ALA A 99 -8.39 9.31 15.66
N ALA A 100 -9.42 9.12 16.48
CA ALA A 100 -9.30 8.52 17.80
C ALA A 100 -10.26 7.34 17.95
N ASP A 101 -9.91 6.41 18.83
CA ASP A 101 -10.73 5.27 19.21
C ASP A 101 -11.15 4.37 18.02
N LEU A 102 -10.33 4.29 16.98
CA LEU A 102 -10.59 3.44 15.81
C LEU A 102 -10.51 1.97 16.20
N ARG A 103 -11.56 1.21 15.87
CA ARG A 103 -11.58 -0.24 16.13
C ARG A 103 -10.84 -0.98 15.02
N VAL A 104 -9.90 -1.83 15.40
CA VAL A 104 -9.20 -2.74 14.48
C VAL A 104 -10.12 -3.89 14.09
N MET A 105 -10.43 -4.02 12.81
CA MET A 105 -11.31 -5.07 12.28
C MET A 105 -10.55 -6.29 11.77
N SER A 106 -9.41 -6.07 11.10
CA SER A 106 -8.50 -7.09 10.57
C SER A 106 -7.06 -6.56 10.61
N VAL A 107 -6.11 -7.49 10.75
CA VAL A 107 -4.67 -7.22 10.66
C VAL A 107 -4.07 -8.28 9.76
N ASP A 108 -3.53 -7.85 8.63
CA ASP A 108 -2.86 -8.69 7.65
C ASP A 108 -1.48 -8.09 7.32
N ASP A 109 -0.59 -8.87 6.68
CA ASP A 109 0.80 -8.44 6.39
C ASP A 109 0.88 -7.15 5.56
N GLY A 110 -0.13 -6.89 4.72
CA GLY A 110 -0.15 -5.74 3.81
C GLY A 110 -0.92 -4.53 4.31
N ALA A 111 -1.87 -4.70 5.24
CA ALA A 111 -2.76 -3.64 5.68
C ALA A 111 -3.41 -3.92 7.04
N ILE A 112 -3.76 -2.84 7.73
CA ILE A 112 -4.61 -2.87 8.93
C ILE A 112 -5.95 -2.28 8.53
N VAL A 113 -7.04 -3.00 8.80
CA VAL A 113 -8.39 -2.56 8.47
C VAL A 113 -9.02 -1.96 9.72
N PHE A 114 -9.38 -0.68 9.64
CA PHE A 114 -10.07 0.03 10.71
C PHE A 114 -11.54 0.24 10.36
N GLU A 115 -12.38 0.25 11.39
CA GLU A 115 -13.71 0.83 11.30
C GLU A 115 -13.61 2.34 11.47
N VAL A 116 -14.09 3.10 10.49
CA VAL A 116 -13.97 4.56 10.43
C VAL A 116 -15.31 5.20 10.07
N ASP A 117 -15.53 6.42 10.55
CA ASP A 117 -16.55 7.32 10.01
C ASP A 117 -16.01 8.10 8.79
N GLU A 118 -16.86 8.93 8.20
CA GLU A 118 -16.55 9.69 6.99
C GLU A 118 -15.43 10.73 7.25
N GLU A 119 -15.48 11.38 8.40
CA GLU A 119 -14.51 12.38 8.82
C GLU A 119 -13.11 11.77 8.97
N SER A 120 -13.01 10.66 9.70
CA SER A 120 -11.76 9.93 9.92
C SER A 120 -11.19 9.38 8.61
N ALA A 121 -12.04 8.80 7.75
CA ALA A 121 -11.62 8.32 6.44
C ALA A 121 -11.01 9.43 5.58
N THR A 122 -11.67 10.60 5.57
CA THR A 122 -11.21 11.78 4.84
C THR A 122 -9.89 12.32 5.40
N ALA A 123 -9.76 12.36 6.74
CA ALA A 123 -8.54 12.79 7.41
C ALA A 123 -7.34 11.88 7.06
N ILE A 124 -7.53 10.56 7.10
CA ILE A 124 -6.52 9.57 6.75
C ILE A 124 -6.09 9.73 5.28
N ALA A 125 -7.06 9.83 4.36
CA ALA A 125 -6.78 10.01 2.94
C ALA A 125 -6.03 11.33 2.66
N THR A 126 -6.44 12.42 3.31
CA THR A 126 -5.82 13.74 3.17
C THR A 126 -4.39 13.77 3.72
N ALA A 127 -4.15 13.13 4.87
CA ALA A 127 -2.82 12.98 5.43
C ALA A 127 -1.89 12.25 4.47
N ARG A 128 -2.39 11.16 3.86
CA ARG A 128 -1.62 10.38 2.89
C ARG A 128 -1.32 11.18 1.62
N ALA A 129 -2.32 11.89 1.09
CA ALA A 129 -2.15 12.77 -0.07
C ALA A 129 -1.12 13.88 0.21
N SER A 130 -1.03 14.33 1.46
CA SER A 130 -0.06 15.33 1.93
C SER A 130 1.33 14.75 2.24
N SER A 131 1.57 13.48 1.90
CA SER A 131 2.82 12.77 2.18
C SER A 131 3.21 12.73 3.66
N LEU A 132 2.23 12.79 4.57
CA LEU A 132 2.46 12.60 5.99
C LEU A 132 2.57 11.11 6.30
N LEU A 133 3.42 10.77 7.26
CA LEU A 133 3.50 9.42 7.81
C LEU A 133 2.35 9.21 8.79
N ILE A 134 1.73 8.04 8.75
CA ILE A 134 0.68 7.70 9.71
C ILE A 134 1.30 6.94 10.88
N VAL A 135 1.04 7.39 12.09
CA VAL A 135 1.53 6.76 13.32
C VAL A 135 0.34 6.22 14.10
N PRO A 136 0.20 4.89 14.23
CA PRO A 136 -0.79 4.30 15.12
C PRO A 136 -0.28 4.39 16.57
N LEU A 137 -1.13 4.91 17.46
CA LEU A 137 -0.88 4.99 18.88
C LEU A 137 -1.74 3.96 19.61
N LEU A 138 -1.06 3.02 20.27
CA LEU A 138 -1.69 2.03 21.13
C LEU A 138 -2.01 2.65 22.48
N ARG A 139 -3.26 2.50 22.94
CA ARG A 139 -3.62 2.87 24.31
C ARG A 139 -3.20 1.75 25.25
N SER A 140 -2.51 2.10 26.33
CA SER A 140 -2.22 1.16 27.41
C SER A 140 -3.53 0.65 28.00
N ALA A 141 -3.76 -0.67 27.97
CA ALA A 141 -4.81 -1.30 28.74
C ALA A 141 -4.45 -1.15 30.22
N ARG A 142 -5.26 -0.44 30.99
CA ARG A 142 -5.17 -0.44 32.46
C ARG A 142 -5.67 -1.76 33.01
#